data_AF-A0A356QEA8-F1
#
_entry.id   AF-A0A356QEA8-F1
#
_cell.length_a   1.000
_cell.length_b   1.000
_cell.length_c   1.000
_cell.angle_alpha   90.00
_cell.angle_beta   90.00
_cell.angle_gamma   90.00
#
_symmetry.space_group_name_H-M   'P 1'
#
loop_
_entity.id
_entity.type
_entity.pdbx_description
1 polymer ?
#
loop_
_entity_poly.entity_id
_entity_poly.type
_entity_poly.pdbx_seq_one_letter_code
_entity_poly.pdbx_strand_id
1 'polypeptide(L)'
;EGFLAVVLAHPDEPAASPPVGSSALESAALLRQGLTPEQVAEQRGLAANTVYRHLSDAIQGGELSLEEVVNLDQATLAQIHAAFEQFPDQGLKVVFEALEGRIDYPVLHCVRASMAAKR
;
A
#
# COMPACT_ATOMS: atom_id res chain seq x y z
N GLU A 1 -13.17 -25.13 13.47
CA GLU A 1 -12.10 -24.34 14.12
C GLU A 1 -11.11 -23.92 13.05
N GLY A 2 -10.65 -22.66 13.14
CA GLY A 2 -9.90 -21.99 12.08
C GLY A 2 -8.53 -22.59 11.83
N PHE A 3 -8.07 -22.45 10.58
CA PHE A 3 -6.69 -22.68 10.23
C PHE A 3 -6.22 -21.57 9.30
N LEU A 4 -5.74 -20.49 9.93
CA LEU A 4 -4.87 -19.51 9.30
C LEU A 4 -3.48 -20.15 9.18
N ALA A 5 -3.08 -20.47 7.95
CA ALA A 5 -1.72 -20.94 7.65
C ALA A 5 -1.11 -20.12 6.51
N VAL A 6 -0.32 -19.13 6.95
CA VAL A 6 0.96 -18.67 6.42
C VAL A 6 1.59 -19.57 5.33
N VAL A 7 1.91 -18.99 4.17
CA VAL A 7 3.26 -18.90 3.54
C VAL A 7 3.09 -18.47 2.06
N LEU A 8 3.74 -17.35 1.73
CA LEU A 8 4.39 -16.99 0.46
C LEU A 8 4.06 -17.85 -0.78
N ALA A 9 3.25 -17.27 -1.67
CA ALA A 9 3.40 -17.51 -3.10
C ALA A 9 2.97 -16.23 -3.85
N HIS A 10 3.95 -15.48 -4.34
CA HIS A 10 3.73 -14.75 -5.59
C HIS A 10 3.74 -15.81 -6.70
N PRO A 11 2.59 -16.03 -7.33
CA PRO A 11 2.56 -15.95 -8.78
C PRO A 11 1.58 -14.85 -9.17
N ASP A 12 2.08 -13.99 -10.03
CA ASP A 12 1.30 -13.21 -10.97
C ASP A 12 0.38 -14.17 -11.75
N GLU A 13 -0.91 -14.24 -11.37
CA GLU A 13 -1.95 -14.78 -12.23
C GLU A 13 -3.17 -13.84 -12.20
N PRO A 14 -3.61 -13.33 -13.36
CA PRO A 14 -4.66 -12.32 -13.45
C PRO A 14 -6.03 -13.00 -13.35
N ALA A 15 -6.52 -13.16 -12.12
CA ALA A 15 -7.94 -13.39 -11.90
C ALA A 15 -8.68 -12.09 -12.19
N ALA A 16 -9.04 -11.89 -13.47
CA ALA A 16 -9.96 -10.87 -14.00
C ALA A 16 -10.14 -9.66 -13.07
N SER A 17 -9.13 -8.78 -13.03
CA SER A 17 -9.21 -7.55 -12.26
C SER A 17 -10.49 -6.82 -12.67
N PRO A 18 -11.39 -6.50 -11.72
CA PRO A 18 -12.36 -5.43 -11.94
C PRO A 18 -11.58 -4.21 -12.49
N PRO A 19 -12.19 -3.36 -13.33
CA PRO A 19 -11.49 -2.18 -13.85
C PRO A 19 -10.77 -1.51 -12.68
N VAL A 20 -9.46 -1.28 -12.81
CA VAL A 20 -8.55 -0.89 -11.72
C VAL A 20 -9.10 0.20 -10.78
N GLY A 21 -10.01 1.04 -11.29
CA GLY A 21 -10.79 1.99 -10.49
C GLY A 21 -11.81 1.37 -9.51
N SER A 22 -12.60 0.34 -9.86
CA SER A 22 -13.68 -0.14 -9.00
C SER A 22 -13.19 -0.82 -7.72
N SER A 23 -12.12 -1.61 -7.78
CA SER A 23 -11.55 -2.25 -6.57
C SER A 23 -10.74 -1.29 -5.69
N ALA A 24 -10.07 -0.32 -6.30
CA ALA A 24 -9.40 0.78 -5.60
C ALA A 24 -10.42 1.65 -4.84
N LEU A 25 -11.47 2.08 -5.53
CA LEU A 25 -12.56 2.87 -4.94
C LEU A 25 -13.32 2.12 -3.86
N GLU A 26 -13.60 0.83 -4.03
CA GLU A 26 -14.28 0.01 -3.01
C GLU A 26 -13.41 -0.12 -1.74
N SER A 27 -12.11 -0.37 -1.89
CA SER A 27 -11.18 -0.44 -0.75
C SER A 27 -11.07 0.91 -0.04
N ALA A 28 -11.01 2.00 -0.81
CA ALA A 28 -10.98 3.36 -0.30
C ALA A 28 -12.27 3.73 0.46
N ALA A 29 -13.43 3.32 -0.05
CA ALA A 29 -14.71 3.57 0.60
C ALA A 29 -14.81 2.85 1.96
N LEU A 30 -14.26 1.64 2.09
CA LEU A 30 -14.21 0.92 3.37
C LEU A 30 -13.22 1.56 4.34
N LEU A 31 -12.04 1.98 3.87
CA LEU A 31 -11.07 2.69 4.68
C LEU A 31 -11.67 3.98 5.30
N ARG A 32 -12.40 4.76 4.50
CA ARG A 32 -13.10 5.98 4.95
C ARG A 32 -14.22 5.75 5.96
N GLN A 33 -14.69 4.52 6.11
CA GLN A 33 -15.61 4.15 7.18
C GLN A 33 -14.87 3.93 8.53
N GLY A 34 -13.57 4.18 8.58
CA GLY A 34 -12.73 4.02 9.77
C GLY A 34 -12.11 2.63 9.90
N LEU A 35 -12.14 1.82 8.84
CA LEU A 35 -11.49 0.50 8.82
C LEU A 35 -10.00 0.66 8.50
N THR A 36 -9.18 -0.16 9.15
CA THR A 36 -7.77 -0.35 8.79
C THR A 36 -7.64 -1.16 7.48
N PRO A 37 -6.54 -1.04 6.73
CA PRO A 37 -6.33 -1.84 5.52
C PRO A 37 -6.48 -3.36 5.75
N GLU A 38 -6.06 -3.83 6.93
CA GLU A 38 -6.20 -5.21 7.37
C GLU A 38 -7.67 -5.61 7.57
N GLN A 39 -8.47 -4.76 8.22
CA GLN A 39 -9.92 -4.99 8.37
C GLN A 39 -10.65 -4.92 7.04
N VAL A 40 -10.24 -4.02 6.13
CA VAL A 40 -10.75 -3.99 4.75
C VAL A 40 -10.43 -5.31 4.05
N ALA A 41 -9.24 -5.86 4.26
CA ALA A 41 -8.85 -7.16 3.68
C ALA A 41 -9.72 -8.29 4.22
N GLU A 42 -9.95 -8.35 5.54
CA GLU A 42 -10.84 -9.33 6.16
C GLU A 42 -12.27 -9.20 5.64
N GLN A 43 -12.83 -7.98 5.60
CA GLN A 43 -14.19 -7.74 5.14
C GLN A 43 -14.40 -8.08 3.67
N ARG A 44 -13.40 -7.83 2.82
CA ARG A 44 -13.44 -8.15 1.39
C ARG A 44 -13.01 -9.59 1.08
N GLY A 45 -12.54 -10.36 2.06
CA GLY A 45 -11.98 -11.70 1.83
C GLY A 45 -10.72 -11.67 0.97
N LEU A 46 -9.90 -10.63 1.07
CA LEU A 46 -8.67 -10.42 0.30
C LEU A 46 -7.43 -10.54 1.19
N ALA A 47 -6.27 -10.72 0.57
CA ALA A 47 -5.00 -10.56 1.26
C ALA A 47 -4.73 -9.08 1.54
N ALA A 48 -4.15 -8.76 2.70
CA ALA A 48 -3.79 -7.38 3.06
C ALA A 48 -2.93 -6.69 2.00
N ASN A 49 -1.94 -7.40 1.44
CA ASN A 49 -1.09 -6.86 0.37
C ASN A 49 -1.87 -6.43 -0.88
N THR A 50 -2.95 -7.15 -1.23
CA THR A 50 -3.84 -6.78 -2.34
C THR A 50 -4.61 -5.50 -2.02
N VAL A 51 -5.06 -5.34 -0.78
CA VAL A 51 -5.71 -4.10 -0.33
C VAL A 51 -4.74 -2.93 -0.36
N TYR A 52 -3.52 -3.08 0.14
CA TYR A 52 -2.51 -2.02 0.05
C TYR A 52 -2.19 -1.62 -1.39
N ARG A 53 -2.18 -2.58 -2.34
CA ARG A 53 -2.07 -2.25 -3.77
C ARG A 53 -3.24 -1.37 -4.23
N HIS A 54 -4.49 -1.78 -3.95
CA HIS A 54 -5.67 -0.99 -4.26
C HIS A 54 -5.64 0.43 -3.64
N LEU A 55 -5.19 0.54 -2.40
CA LEU A 55 -5.08 1.82 -1.70
C LEU A 55 -3.95 2.68 -2.30
N SER A 56 -2.84 2.07 -2.73
CA SER A 56 -1.77 2.79 -3.44
C SER A 56 -2.26 3.31 -4.80
N ASP A 57 -3.07 2.55 -5.54
CA ASP A 57 -3.69 3.02 -6.78
C ASP A 57 -4.67 4.17 -6.52
N ALA A 58 -5.48 4.07 -5.46
CA ALA A 58 -6.39 5.14 -5.04
C ALA A 58 -5.63 6.42 -4.64
N ILE A 59 -4.50 6.30 -3.93
CA ILE A 59 -3.62 7.43 -3.62
C ILE A 59 -3.07 8.06 -4.90
N GLN A 60 -2.58 7.24 -5.84
CA GLN A 60 -2.04 7.72 -7.11
C GLN A 60 -3.09 8.46 -7.94
N GLY A 61 -4.33 7.97 -7.92
CA GLY A 61 -5.47 8.61 -8.59
C GLY A 61 -6.01 9.86 -7.88
N GLY A 62 -5.50 10.23 -6.70
CA GLY A 62 -6.00 11.35 -5.91
C GLY A 62 -7.30 11.05 -5.15
N GLU A 63 -7.74 9.79 -5.14
CA GLU A 63 -8.94 9.34 -4.44
C GLU A 63 -8.71 9.23 -2.93
N LEU A 64 -7.46 9.03 -2.47
CA LEU A 64 -7.08 8.97 -1.07
C LEU A 64 -5.82 9.78 -0.80
N SER A 65 -5.70 10.32 0.41
CA SER A 65 -4.43 10.85 0.91
C SER A 65 -3.62 9.74 1.59
N LEU A 66 -2.29 9.85 1.57
CA LEU A 66 -1.40 8.88 2.23
C LEU A 66 -1.73 8.70 3.72
N GLU A 67 -2.03 9.80 4.40
CA GLU A 67 -2.38 9.85 5.82
C GLU A 67 -3.68 9.09 6.17
N GLU A 68 -4.58 8.88 5.20
CA GLU A 68 -5.78 8.07 5.43
C GLU A 68 -5.44 6.58 5.48
N VAL A 69 -4.37 6.16 4.80
CA VAL A 69 -3.99 4.75 4.63
C VAL A 69 -2.94 4.30 5.63
N VAL A 70 -1.94 5.14 5.90
CA VAL A 70 -0.84 4.82 6.80
C VAL A 70 -0.68 5.92 7.85
N ASN A 71 -0.58 5.50 9.10
CA ASN A 71 -0.33 6.41 10.21
C ASN A 71 1.18 6.48 10.49
N LEU A 72 1.87 7.40 9.82
CA LEU A 72 3.32 7.60 9.97
C LEU A 72 3.60 8.97 10.60
N ASP A 73 4.49 9.01 11.59
CA ASP A 73 5.03 10.27 12.10
C ASP A 73 5.79 11.03 11.03
N GLN A 74 5.79 12.35 11.13
CA GLN A 74 6.40 13.24 10.14
C GLN A 74 7.89 12.96 9.93
N ALA A 75 8.61 12.57 10.98
CA ALA A 75 10.03 12.21 10.91
C ALA A 75 10.26 10.94 10.07
N THR A 76 9.44 9.91 10.26
CA THR A 76 9.49 8.67 9.49
C THR A 76 9.14 8.92 8.03
N LEU A 77 8.10 9.70 7.77
CA LEU A 77 7.72 10.08 6.41
C LEU A 77 8.84 10.85 5.69
N ALA A 78 9.51 11.77 6.39
CA ALA A 78 10.65 12.50 5.84
C ALA A 78 11.84 11.58 5.51
N GLN A 79 12.12 10.58 6.34
CA GLN A 79 13.16 9.57 6.05
C GLN A 79 12.82 8.74 4.81
N ILE A 80 11.56 8.31 4.68
CA ILE A 80 11.12 7.54 3.51
C ILE A 80 11.23 8.39 2.24
N HIS A 81 10.79 9.65 2.28
CA HIS A 81 10.95 10.56 1.14
C HIS A 81 12.42 10.77 0.77
N ALA A 82 13.29 11.01 1.76
CA ALA A 82 14.72 11.16 1.53
C ALA A 82 15.34 9.92 0.88
N ALA A 83 14.92 8.72 1.31
CA ALA A 83 15.37 7.46 0.70
C ALA A 83 14.92 7.33 -0.76
N PHE A 84 13.67 7.70 -1.08
CA PHE A 84 13.20 7.71 -2.48
C PHE A 84 13.94 8.75 -3.34
N GLU A 85 14.21 9.94 -2.81
CA GLU A 85 14.96 11.00 -3.52
C GLU A 85 16.44 10.63 -3.73
N GLN A 86 17.03 9.88 -2.78
CA GLN A 86 18.40 9.36 -2.92
C GLN A 86 18.48 8.26 -4.00
N PHE A 87 17.39 7.52 -4.20
CA PHE A 87 17.34 6.37 -5.11
C PHE A 87 16.14 6.45 -6.09
N PRO A 88 16.06 7.50 -6.93
CA PRO A 88 14.84 7.85 -7.69
C PRO A 88 14.42 6.79 -8.71
N ASP A 89 15.36 6.00 -9.22
CA ASP A 89 15.13 4.97 -10.24
C ASP A 89 15.37 3.54 -9.72
N GLN A 90 15.52 3.38 -8.40
CA GLN A 90 15.75 2.05 -7.82
C GLN A 90 14.44 1.40 -7.35
N GLY A 91 14.46 0.06 -7.32
CA GLY A 91 13.33 -0.71 -6.80
C GLY A 91 13.14 -0.52 -5.28
N LEU A 92 11.95 -0.84 -4.79
CA LEU A 92 11.60 -0.73 -3.36
C LEU A 92 12.55 -1.48 -2.43
N LYS A 93 13.22 -2.53 -2.91
CA LYS A 93 14.22 -3.26 -2.14
C LYS A 93 15.37 -2.35 -1.67
N VAL A 94 15.89 -1.49 -2.56
CA VAL A 94 16.98 -0.58 -2.20
C VAL A 94 16.54 0.43 -1.14
N VAL A 95 15.32 0.95 -1.28
CA VAL A 95 14.72 1.88 -0.31
C VAL A 95 14.45 1.19 1.03
N PHE A 96 13.96 -0.05 1.01
CA PHE A 96 13.75 -0.87 2.20
C PHE A 96 15.07 -1.12 2.95
N GLU A 97 16.13 -1.48 2.23
CA GLU A 97 17.46 -1.68 2.80
C GLU A 97 18.06 -0.36 3.36
N ALA A 98 17.86 0.77 2.67
CA ALA A 98 18.29 2.08 3.15
C ALA A 98 17.57 2.52 4.44
N LEU A 99 16.35 2.04 4.65
CA LEU A 99 15.56 2.24 5.86
C LEU A 99 15.80 1.13 6.91
N GLU A 100 16.86 0.34 6.75
CA GLU A 100 17.26 -0.75 7.63
C GLU A 100 16.17 -1.81 7.83
N GLY A 101 15.26 -1.95 6.86
CA GLY A 101 14.12 -2.86 6.91
C GLY A 101 13.06 -2.54 7.96
N ARG A 102 13.04 -1.31 8.50
CA ARG A 102 12.09 -0.90 9.55
C ARG A 102 10.68 -0.59 9.04
N ILE A 103 10.52 -0.42 7.73
CA ILE A 103 9.26 0.00 7.10
C ILE A 103 8.78 -1.10 6.16
N ASP A 104 7.56 -1.59 6.36
CA ASP A 104 6.99 -2.65 5.54
C ASP A 104 6.81 -2.22 4.07
N TYR A 105 6.99 -3.18 3.16
CA TYR A 105 6.82 -2.96 1.72
C TYR A 105 5.46 -2.35 1.32
N PRO A 106 4.31 -2.78 1.88
CA PRO A 106 3.02 -2.19 1.56
C PRO A 106 2.94 -0.69 1.89
N VAL A 107 3.59 -0.26 2.99
CA VAL A 107 3.71 1.15 3.35
C VAL A 107 4.56 1.91 2.33
N LEU A 108 5.73 1.36 1.97
CA LEU A 108 6.60 1.96 0.94
C LEU A 108 5.88 2.13 -0.41
N HIS A 109 5.02 1.18 -0.78
CA HIS A 109 4.16 1.29 -1.95
C HIS A 109 3.22 2.49 -1.89
N CYS A 110 2.51 2.68 -0.77
CA CYS A 110 1.61 3.82 -0.57
C CYS A 110 2.35 5.16 -0.59
N VAL A 111 3.51 5.26 0.08
CA VAL A 111 4.31 6.50 0.07
C VAL A 111 4.75 6.85 -1.35
N ARG A 112 5.29 5.88 -2.09
CA ARG A 112 5.71 6.09 -3.48
C ARG A 112 4.55 6.54 -4.37
N ALA A 113 3.36 5.95 -4.19
CA ALA A 113 2.16 6.36 -4.92
C ALA A 113 1.79 7.82 -4.64
N SER A 114 1.87 8.26 -3.37
CA SER A 114 1.63 9.66 -2.99
C SER A 114 2.62 10.63 -3.63
N MET A 115 3.90 10.23 -3.75
CA MET A 115 4.91 11.04 -4.43
C MET A 115 4.64 11.18 -5.93
N ALA A 116 4.08 10.14 -6.56
CA ALA A 116 3.68 10.20 -7.97
C ALA A 116 2.41 11.02 -8.20
N ALA A 117 1.45 11.00 -7.25
CA ALA A 117 0.20 11.77 -7.33
C ALA A 117 0.41 13.29 -7.25
N LYS A 118 1.49 13.75 -6.60
CA LYS A 118 1.83 15.17 -6.43
C LYS A 118 2.54 15.80 -7.63
N ARG A 119 2.72 15.06 -8.75
CA ARG A 119 3.42 15.54 -9.95
C ARG A 119 2.47 16.14 -10.97
#